data_AF-C8S3J6-F1
#
_entry.id   AF-C8S3J6-F1
#
_cell.length_a   1.000
_cell.length_b   1.000
_cell.length_c   1.000
_cell.angle_alpha   90.00
_cell.angle_beta   90.00
_cell.angle_gamma   90.00
#
_symmetry.space_group_name_H-M   'P 1'
#
loop_
_entity.id
_entity.type
_entity.pdbx_description
1 polymer ?
#
loop_
_entity_poly.entity_id
_entity_poly.type
_entity_poly.pdbx_seq_one_letter_code
_entity_poly.pdbx_strand_id
1 'polypeptide(L)'
;MVSIETAAKTFYAFGEDIFSKMKAMTVSPEAVQALFTRPDGSYLCARWGRPIVPVVFGVDDATLAVIKGAIEAVVVLAGHRMAETDPELGANLMLFFCRDWAELLEVPGLDQLIPDLAPLCTRLSASGANQYRAFRFDAGGAIKAAFVFLRMDAALADLPAETLALSQAVQVILLWGEQAFAGASPLAMAGGVAVLRPEIAAVIRAAYAPVLPAVARDASHALRLAARMAP
;
A
#
# COMPACT_ATOMS: atom_id res chain seq x y z
N MET A 1 -44.48 -19.61 0.07
CA MET A 1 -43.60 -20.02 -1.05
C MET A 1 -43.30 -18.76 -1.85
N VAL A 2 -42.19 -18.09 -1.56
CA VAL A 2 -41.79 -16.87 -2.29
C VAL A 2 -41.33 -17.32 -3.67
N SER A 3 -41.97 -16.79 -4.72
CA SER A 3 -41.66 -17.15 -6.11
C SER A 3 -40.19 -16.86 -6.42
N ILE A 4 -39.54 -17.74 -7.17
CA ILE A 4 -38.15 -17.60 -7.66
C ILE A 4 -37.93 -16.25 -8.36
N GLU A 5 -38.99 -15.69 -8.95
CA GLU A 5 -39.02 -14.38 -9.60
C GLU A 5 -38.82 -13.21 -8.62
N THR A 6 -39.30 -13.32 -7.39
CA THR A 6 -39.14 -12.30 -6.34
C THR A 6 -37.71 -12.31 -5.79
N ALA A 7 -37.09 -13.49 -5.66
CA ALA A 7 -35.70 -13.61 -5.24
C ALA A 7 -34.73 -13.04 -6.31
N ALA A 8 -35.00 -13.29 -7.59
CA ALA A 8 -34.22 -12.74 -8.70
C ALA A 8 -34.34 -11.22 -8.82
N LYS A 9 -35.54 -10.65 -8.65
CA LYS A 9 -35.76 -9.19 -8.65
C LYS A 9 -35.07 -8.49 -7.48
N THR A 10 -35.09 -9.09 -6.29
CA THR A 10 -34.38 -8.56 -5.12
C THR A 10 -32.86 -8.63 -5.33
N PHE A 11 -32.32 -9.72 -5.88
CA PHE A 11 -30.89 -9.84 -6.14
C PHE A 11 -30.39 -8.85 -7.21
N TYR A 12 -31.17 -8.63 -8.28
CA TYR A 12 -30.88 -7.61 -9.30
C TYR A 12 -30.99 -6.18 -8.75
N ALA A 13 -32.00 -5.89 -7.93
CA ALA A 13 -32.16 -4.57 -7.31
C ALA A 13 -31.05 -4.26 -6.29
N PHE A 14 -30.59 -5.26 -5.52
CA PHE A 14 -29.40 -5.15 -4.67
C PHE A 14 -28.13 -4.93 -5.50
N GLY A 15 -27.99 -5.63 -6.62
CA GLY A 15 -26.91 -5.41 -7.58
C GLY A 15 -26.91 -3.97 -8.09
N GLU A 16 -28.02 -3.47 -8.60
CA GLU A 16 -28.13 -2.10 -9.11
C GLU A 16 -27.92 -1.03 -8.03
N ASP A 17 -28.39 -1.23 -6.78
CA ASP A 17 -28.15 -0.27 -5.68
C ASP A 17 -26.67 -0.27 -5.24
N ILE A 18 -26.00 -1.42 -5.23
CA ILE A 18 -24.54 -1.50 -4.99
C ILE A 18 -23.77 -0.86 -6.14
N PHE A 19 -24.11 -1.16 -7.39
CA PHE A 19 -23.49 -0.56 -8.56
C PHE A 19 -23.76 0.96 -8.65
N SER A 20 -24.93 1.42 -8.23
CA SER A 20 -25.32 2.84 -8.15
C SER A 20 -24.57 3.56 -7.03
N LYS A 21 -24.49 2.96 -5.82
CA LYS A 21 -23.66 3.46 -4.71
C LYS A 21 -22.17 3.46 -5.04
N MET A 22 -21.68 2.47 -5.79
CA MET A 22 -20.32 2.45 -6.32
C MET A 22 -20.09 3.53 -7.39
N LYS A 23 -21.09 3.81 -8.24
CA LYS A 23 -21.06 4.93 -9.19
C LYS A 23 -21.06 6.30 -8.52
N ALA A 24 -21.68 6.41 -7.34
CA ALA A 24 -21.83 7.65 -6.58
C ALA A 24 -20.71 7.92 -5.56
N MET A 25 -19.75 7.01 -5.39
CA MET A 25 -18.62 7.21 -4.46
C MET A 25 -17.57 8.14 -5.06
N THR A 26 -17.97 9.39 -5.28
CA THR A 26 -17.06 10.49 -5.61
C THR A 26 -16.31 10.83 -4.33
N VAL A 27 -15.11 10.29 -4.19
CA VAL A 27 -14.20 10.71 -3.12
C VAL A 27 -13.91 12.18 -3.32
N SER A 28 -14.16 13.00 -2.30
CA SER A 28 -13.94 14.43 -2.43
C SER A 28 -12.45 14.74 -2.64
N PRO A 29 -12.11 15.79 -3.39
CA PRO A 29 -10.70 16.18 -3.56
C PRO A 29 -9.98 16.40 -2.23
N GLU A 30 -10.67 16.87 -1.21
CA GLU A 30 -10.13 17.08 0.15
C GLU A 30 -9.78 15.74 0.81
N ALA A 31 -10.63 14.72 0.65
CA ALA A 31 -10.33 13.37 1.12
C ALA A 31 -9.12 12.77 0.39
N VAL A 32 -9.00 12.97 -0.92
CA VAL A 32 -7.80 12.57 -1.67
C VAL A 32 -6.57 13.35 -1.22
N GLN A 33 -6.71 14.66 -0.98
CA GLN A 33 -5.61 15.51 -0.52
C GLN A 33 -5.07 15.02 0.81
N ALA A 34 -5.95 14.70 1.76
CA ALA A 34 -5.58 14.19 3.08
C ALA A 34 -4.73 12.92 3.04
N LEU A 35 -4.89 12.06 2.03
CA LEU A 35 -4.06 10.86 1.84
C LEU A 35 -2.59 11.16 1.55
N PHE A 36 -2.25 12.40 1.18
CA PHE A 36 -0.90 12.82 0.78
C PHE A 36 -0.40 14.05 1.56
N THR A 37 -1.20 14.56 2.50
CA THR A 37 -0.81 15.67 3.37
C THR A 37 -0.01 15.15 4.57
N ARG A 38 1.10 15.82 4.85
CA ARG A 38 1.99 15.55 5.98
C ARG A 38 1.55 16.32 7.23
N PRO A 39 2.04 15.95 8.44
CA PRO A 39 1.70 16.65 9.67
C PRO A 39 2.02 18.16 9.67
N ASP A 40 3.03 18.58 8.90
CA ASP A 40 3.40 19.99 8.71
C ASP A 40 2.51 20.74 7.69
N GLY A 41 1.49 20.08 7.14
CA GLY A 41 0.58 20.62 6.13
C GLY A 41 1.10 20.56 4.69
N SER A 42 2.35 20.13 4.48
CA SER A 42 2.91 19.99 3.13
C SER A 42 2.24 18.83 2.37
N TYR A 43 2.08 18.99 1.06
CA TYR A 43 1.55 17.94 0.19
C TYR A 43 2.70 17.20 -0.49
N LEU A 44 2.67 15.87 -0.47
CA LEU A 44 3.57 15.05 -1.27
C LEU A 44 2.89 13.76 -1.70
N CYS A 45 2.71 13.62 -3.01
CA CYS A 45 2.38 12.36 -3.65
C CYS A 45 3.58 11.91 -4.49
N ALA A 46 4.05 10.67 -4.28
CA ALA A 46 5.08 10.08 -5.13
C ALA A 46 4.73 8.63 -5.46
N ARG A 47 4.99 8.24 -6.72
CA ARG A 47 4.84 6.85 -7.20
C ARG A 47 6.20 6.26 -7.58
N TRP A 48 6.24 4.97 -7.90
CA TRP A 48 7.46 4.31 -8.34
C TRP A 48 7.95 4.84 -9.69
N GLY A 49 9.23 5.22 -9.73
CA GLY A 49 9.90 5.70 -10.94
C GLY A 49 10.49 4.57 -11.80
N ARG A 50 10.47 3.34 -11.29
CA ARG A 50 11.07 2.15 -11.92
C ARG A 50 10.24 0.89 -11.63
N PRO A 51 10.41 -0.20 -12.40
CA PRO A 51 9.76 -1.48 -12.12
C PRO A 51 10.04 -1.96 -10.70
N ILE A 52 9.07 -2.64 -10.07
CA ILE A 52 9.21 -3.14 -8.70
C ILE A 52 9.78 -4.55 -8.71
N VAL A 53 10.77 -4.80 -7.85
CA VAL A 53 11.46 -6.08 -7.70
C VAL A 53 11.44 -6.45 -6.21
N PRO A 54 10.44 -7.25 -5.78
CA PRO A 54 10.26 -7.57 -4.37
C PRO A 54 11.11 -8.76 -3.92
N VAL A 55 11.70 -8.63 -2.74
CA VAL A 55 12.31 -9.73 -1.98
C VAL A 55 11.73 -9.72 -0.58
N VAL A 56 11.41 -10.90 -0.07
CA VAL A 56 10.80 -11.08 1.25
C VAL A 56 11.68 -12.02 2.08
N PHE A 57 11.93 -11.65 3.33
CA PHE A 57 12.76 -12.38 4.27
C PHE A 57 11.97 -12.73 5.54
N GLY A 58 12.30 -13.86 6.16
CA GLY A 58 11.74 -14.27 7.45
C GLY A 58 10.33 -14.86 7.41
N VAL A 59 9.94 -15.42 6.27
CA VAL A 59 8.65 -16.12 6.08
C VAL A 59 8.87 -17.47 5.40
N ASP A 60 7.91 -18.38 5.53
CA ASP A 60 7.91 -19.65 4.78
C ASP A 60 7.52 -19.46 3.30
N ASP A 61 7.71 -20.51 2.49
CA ASP A 61 7.46 -20.47 1.05
C ASP A 61 5.98 -20.19 0.69
N ALA A 62 5.04 -20.65 1.53
CA ALA A 62 3.63 -20.43 1.31
C ALA A 62 3.26 -18.95 1.51
N THR A 63 3.74 -18.36 2.60
CA THR A 63 3.55 -16.93 2.92
C THR A 63 4.29 -16.04 1.92
N LEU A 64 5.49 -16.46 1.48
CA LEU A 64 6.24 -15.79 0.42
C LEU A 64 5.40 -15.64 -0.86
N ALA A 65 4.73 -16.71 -1.29
CA ALA A 65 3.88 -16.72 -2.47
C ALA A 65 2.68 -15.75 -2.31
N VAL A 66 2.03 -15.75 -1.15
CA VAL A 66 0.92 -14.83 -0.83
C VAL A 66 1.36 -13.37 -0.90
N ILE A 67 2.50 -13.03 -0.30
CA ILE A 67 3.03 -11.65 -0.30
C ILE A 67 3.36 -11.20 -1.73
N LYS A 68 4.06 -12.03 -2.51
CA LYS A 68 4.38 -11.70 -3.91
C LYS A 68 3.13 -11.52 -4.75
N GLY A 69 2.14 -12.40 -4.61
CA GLY A 69 0.87 -12.29 -5.33
C GLY A 69 0.08 -11.04 -4.98
N ALA A 70 0.06 -10.63 -3.71
CA ALA A 70 -0.59 -9.38 -3.30
C ALA A 70 0.12 -8.13 -3.87
N ILE A 71 1.46 -8.12 -3.86
CA ILE A 71 2.25 -7.05 -4.48
C ILE A 71 1.94 -6.99 -5.98
N GLU A 72 1.99 -8.12 -6.68
CA GLU A 72 1.68 -8.19 -8.11
C GLU A 72 0.27 -7.66 -8.42
N ALA A 73 -0.74 -8.09 -7.66
CA ALA A 73 -2.12 -7.62 -7.84
C ALA A 73 -2.23 -6.09 -7.71
N VAL A 74 -1.57 -5.48 -6.73
CA VAL A 74 -1.57 -4.02 -6.54
C VAL A 74 -0.76 -3.30 -7.61
N VAL A 75 0.35 -3.88 -8.09
CA VAL A 75 1.15 -3.33 -9.20
C VAL A 75 0.37 -3.34 -10.51
N VAL A 76 -0.31 -4.45 -10.81
CA VAL A 76 -1.21 -4.57 -11.98
C VAL A 76 -2.38 -3.59 -11.85
N LEU A 77 -2.98 -3.49 -10.67
CA LEU A 77 -4.02 -2.50 -10.38
C LEU A 77 -3.55 -1.08 -10.70
N ALA A 78 -2.32 -0.73 -10.35
CA ALA A 78 -1.72 0.57 -10.64
C ALA A 78 -1.42 0.78 -12.14
N GLY A 79 -1.52 -0.24 -12.99
CA GLY A 79 -1.00 -0.17 -14.36
C GLY A 79 0.52 0.00 -14.42
N HIS A 80 1.21 -0.45 -13.36
CA HIS A 80 2.66 -0.45 -13.26
C HIS A 80 3.20 -1.87 -13.53
N ARG A 81 4.50 -2.07 -13.41
CA ARG A 81 5.12 -3.36 -13.75
C ARG A 81 6.13 -3.83 -12.71
N MET A 82 6.23 -5.15 -12.60
CA MET A 82 7.30 -5.84 -11.90
C MET A 82 8.44 -6.16 -12.87
N ALA A 83 9.62 -6.43 -12.32
CA ALA A 83 10.76 -6.98 -13.05
C ALA A 83 11.44 -8.07 -12.22
N GLU A 84 12.30 -8.86 -12.86
CA GLU A 84 13.08 -9.91 -12.18
C GLU A 84 14.28 -9.34 -11.41
N THR A 85 14.84 -8.21 -11.86
CA THR A 85 16.05 -7.61 -11.27
C THR A 85 16.06 -6.10 -11.45
N ASP A 86 16.44 -5.38 -10.38
CA ASP A 86 16.71 -3.94 -10.44
C ASP A 86 18.17 -3.71 -10.87
N PRO A 87 18.44 -2.89 -11.91
CA PRO A 87 19.81 -2.70 -12.42
C PRO A 87 20.80 -2.07 -11.43
N GLU A 88 20.31 -1.32 -10.43
CA GLU A 88 21.13 -0.60 -9.45
C GLU A 88 21.25 -1.39 -8.15
N LEU A 89 20.16 -2.03 -7.70
CA LEU A 89 20.04 -2.61 -6.37
C LEU A 89 19.87 -4.15 -6.37
N GLY A 90 19.66 -4.78 -7.53
CA GLY A 90 19.24 -6.17 -7.63
C GLY A 90 17.77 -6.39 -7.26
N ALA A 91 17.35 -5.87 -6.11
CA ALA A 91 15.97 -5.77 -5.66
C ALA A 91 15.70 -4.39 -5.05
N ASN A 92 14.49 -3.85 -5.22
CA ASN A 92 14.17 -2.49 -4.78
C ASN A 92 12.96 -2.40 -3.83
N LEU A 93 12.26 -3.50 -3.59
CA LEU A 93 11.26 -3.60 -2.53
C LEU A 93 11.66 -4.74 -1.59
N MET A 94 12.12 -4.42 -0.39
CA MET A 94 12.59 -5.43 0.57
C MET A 94 11.65 -5.47 1.77
N LEU A 95 11.06 -6.63 2.04
CA LEU A 95 10.19 -6.87 3.18
C LEU A 95 10.87 -7.85 4.13
N PHE A 96 10.97 -7.49 5.40
CA PHE A 96 11.56 -8.32 6.44
C PHE A 96 10.53 -8.57 7.52
N PHE A 97 10.33 -9.84 7.83
CA PHE A 97 9.50 -10.30 8.94
C PHE A 97 10.45 -10.83 10.01
N CYS A 98 10.41 -10.24 11.20
CA CYS A 98 11.25 -10.64 12.33
C CYS A 98 10.40 -10.82 13.58
N ARG A 99 10.94 -11.52 14.58
CA ARG A 99 10.29 -11.64 15.90
C ARG A 99 10.71 -10.50 16.83
N ASP A 100 11.94 -10.02 16.66
CA ASP A 100 12.51 -8.93 17.42
C ASP A 100 13.26 -7.97 16.49
N TRP A 101 13.27 -6.68 16.81
CA TRP A 101 14.00 -5.68 16.04
C TRP A 101 15.52 -5.90 16.05
N ALA A 102 16.06 -6.57 17.07
CA ALA A 102 17.47 -6.95 17.14
C ALA A 102 17.89 -7.93 16.03
N GLU A 103 16.98 -8.78 15.53
CA GLU A 103 17.27 -9.73 14.44
C GLU A 103 17.69 -8.97 13.16
N LEU A 104 17.24 -7.72 12.97
CA LEU A 104 17.64 -6.89 11.81
C LEU A 104 19.14 -6.51 11.85
N LEU A 105 19.75 -6.44 13.03
CA LEU A 105 21.17 -6.10 13.17
C LEU A 105 22.09 -7.25 12.74
N GLU A 106 21.54 -8.46 12.69
CA GLU A 106 22.24 -9.67 12.27
C GLU A 106 22.19 -9.88 10.74
N VAL A 107 21.34 -9.12 10.03
CA VAL A 107 21.18 -9.22 8.58
C VAL A 107 22.40 -8.60 7.88
N PRO A 108 23.20 -9.39 7.13
CA PRO A 108 24.41 -8.88 6.50
C PRO A 108 24.12 -7.74 5.52
N GLY A 109 24.80 -6.60 5.72
CA GLY A 109 24.73 -5.43 4.84
C GLY A 109 23.47 -4.58 4.95
N LEU A 110 22.53 -4.90 5.86
CA LEU A 110 21.32 -4.10 6.04
C LEU A 110 21.61 -2.70 6.59
N ASP A 111 22.65 -2.55 7.39
CA ASP A 111 23.18 -1.28 7.91
C ASP A 111 23.66 -0.31 6.81
N GLN A 112 24.15 -0.85 5.69
CA GLN A 112 24.51 -0.06 4.51
C GLN A 112 23.26 0.45 3.75
N LEU A 113 22.14 -0.26 3.91
CA LEU A 113 20.86 0.09 3.29
C LEU A 113 20.00 0.99 4.19
N ILE A 114 20.12 0.86 5.50
CA ILE A 114 19.40 1.66 6.49
C ILE A 114 20.43 2.36 7.38
N PRO A 115 20.74 3.65 7.09
CA PRO A 115 21.58 4.44 7.98
C PRO A 115 21.02 4.45 9.40
N ASP A 116 21.92 4.38 10.39
CA ASP A 116 21.57 4.36 11.81
C ASP A 116 20.60 3.23 12.20
N LEU A 117 20.75 2.05 11.60
CA LEU A 117 19.90 0.88 11.86
C LEU A 117 19.83 0.50 13.35
N ALA A 118 20.97 0.44 14.05
CA ALA A 118 20.98 0.12 15.48
C ALA A 118 20.20 1.16 16.34
N PRO A 119 20.46 2.48 16.22
CA PRO A 119 19.61 3.49 16.83
C PRO A 119 18.13 3.39 16.44
N LEU A 120 17.83 3.04 15.18
CA LEU A 120 16.45 2.85 14.71
C LEU A 120 15.77 1.70 15.44
N CYS A 121 16.38 0.51 15.51
CA CYS A 121 15.84 -0.65 16.22
C CYS A 121 15.56 -0.30 17.69
N THR A 122 16.48 0.39 18.37
CA THR A 122 16.27 0.87 19.75
C THR A 122 15.02 1.76 19.87
N ARG A 123 14.83 2.71 18.95
CA ARG A 123 13.62 3.58 18.96
C ARG A 123 12.33 2.80 18.69
N LEU A 124 12.36 1.86 17.76
CA LEU A 124 11.19 1.02 17.43
C LEU A 124 10.80 0.10 18.59
N SER A 125 11.78 -0.48 19.27
CA SER A 125 11.54 -1.25 20.50
C SER A 125 10.95 -0.37 21.60
N ALA A 126 11.52 0.82 21.83
CA ALA A 126 11.07 1.72 22.89
C ALA A 126 9.65 2.27 22.66
N SER A 127 9.24 2.50 21.41
CA SER A 127 7.89 2.95 21.08
C SER A 127 6.85 1.82 21.01
N GLY A 128 7.28 0.56 21.09
CA GLY A 128 6.42 -0.60 20.92
C GLY A 128 5.94 -0.81 19.48
N ALA A 129 6.49 -0.07 18.51
CA ALA A 129 6.13 -0.20 17.10
C ALA A 129 6.35 -1.64 16.61
N ASN A 130 5.45 -2.11 15.75
CA ASN A 130 5.54 -3.42 15.10
C ASN A 130 5.72 -3.34 13.58
N GLN A 131 5.71 -2.13 13.03
CA GLN A 131 5.89 -1.86 11.62
C GLN A 131 6.76 -0.63 11.44
N TYR A 132 7.69 -0.70 10.49
CA TYR A 132 8.45 0.45 10.01
C TYR A 132 8.58 0.40 8.50
N ARG A 133 8.54 1.57 7.87
CA ARG A 133 8.71 1.69 6.43
C ARG A 133 9.62 2.86 6.10
N ALA A 134 10.58 2.62 5.21
CA ALA A 134 11.45 3.65 4.67
C ALA A 134 11.40 3.62 3.14
N PHE A 135 11.48 4.80 2.54
CA PHE A 135 11.54 4.97 1.09
C PHE A 135 12.83 5.68 0.71
N ARG A 136 13.42 5.27 -0.41
CA ARG A 136 14.48 6.00 -1.11
C ARG A 136 13.92 6.56 -2.40
N PHE A 137 14.39 7.74 -2.76
CA PHE A 137 13.93 8.47 -3.93
C PHE A 137 15.05 8.64 -4.96
N ASP A 138 14.68 8.73 -6.23
CA ASP A 138 15.60 9.17 -7.29
C ASP A 138 15.77 10.70 -7.28
N ALA A 139 16.58 11.22 -8.20
CA ALA A 139 16.82 12.66 -8.32
C ALA A 139 15.54 13.47 -8.63
N GLY A 140 14.53 12.85 -9.25
CA GLY A 140 13.23 13.46 -9.50
C GLY A 140 12.29 13.41 -8.30
N GLY A 141 12.62 12.62 -7.28
CA GLY A 141 11.81 12.38 -6.09
C GLY A 141 10.85 11.19 -6.21
N ALA A 142 10.89 10.42 -7.31
CA ALA A 142 10.05 9.25 -7.47
C ALA A 142 10.61 8.10 -6.61
N ILE A 143 9.75 7.17 -6.19
CA ILE A 143 10.19 6.04 -5.37
C ILE A 143 11.14 5.18 -6.20
N LYS A 144 12.35 4.98 -5.69
CA LYS A 144 13.34 4.08 -6.28
C LYS A 144 13.58 2.82 -5.47
N ALA A 145 13.34 2.85 -4.16
CA ALA A 145 13.35 1.68 -3.31
C ALA A 145 12.47 1.87 -2.07
N ALA A 146 12.01 0.76 -1.50
CA ALA A 146 11.27 0.75 -0.24
C ALA A 146 11.73 -0.43 0.63
N PHE A 147 11.78 -0.18 1.93
CA PHE A 147 12.12 -1.16 2.96
C PHE A 147 10.96 -1.23 3.94
N VAL A 148 10.46 -2.44 4.17
CA VAL A 148 9.38 -2.71 5.11
C VAL A 148 9.89 -3.68 6.16
N PHE A 149 9.86 -3.28 7.42
CA PHE A 149 10.16 -4.18 8.54
C PHE A 149 8.88 -4.41 9.34
N LEU A 150 8.57 -5.68 9.59
CA LEU A 150 7.46 -6.12 10.41
C LEU A 150 8.00 -6.97 11.56
N ARG A 151 7.75 -6.52 12.80
CA ARG A 151 7.98 -7.32 14.00
C ARG A 151 6.69 -8.05 14.35
N MET A 152 6.66 -9.36 14.14
CA MET A 152 5.50 -10.23 14.34
C MET A 152 5.14 -10.36 15.82
N ASP A 153 4.38 -9.40 16.34
CA ASP A 153 3.71 -9.49 17.63
C ASP A 153 2.36 -10.21 17.51
N ALA A 154 1.68 -10.41 18.65
CA ALA A 154 0.39 -11.11 18.68
C ALA A 154 -0.67 -10.47 17.76
N ALA A 155 -0.70 -9.13 17.68
CA ALA A 155 -1.68 -8.43 16.86
C ALA A 155 -1.46 -8.66 15.36
N LEU A 156 -0.21 -8.70 14.90
CA LEU A 156 0.10 -9.04 13.51
C LEU A 156 -0.06 -10.53 13.22
N ALA A 157 0.26 -11.40 14.18
CA ALA A 157 0.12 -12.85 14.04
C ALA A 157 -1.34 -13.31 13.95
N ASP A 158 -2.28 -12.56 14.56
CA ASP A 158 -3.71 -12.83 14.47
C ASP A 158 -4.32 -12.45 13.11
N LEU A 159 -3.61 -11.70 12.26
CA LEU A 159 -4.08 -11.33 10.93
C LEU A 159 -3.85 -12.47 9.92
N PRO A 160 -4.81 -12.73 9.02
CA PRO A 160 -4.57 -13.60 7.87
C PRO A 160 -3.40 -13.07 7.03
N ALA A 161 -2.57 -13.99 6.51
CA ALA A 161 -1.39 -13.64 5.71
C ALA A 161 -1.76 -12.79 4.49
N GLU A 162 -2.90 -13.07 3.85
CA GLU A 162 -3.43 -12.33 2.70
C GLU A 162 -3.79 -10.88 3.09
N THR A 163 -4.36 -10.68 4.28
CA THR A 163 -4.69 -9.35 4.81
C THR A 163 -3.42 -8.54 5.05
N LEU A 164 -2.42 -9.16 5.68
CA LEU A 164 -1.14 -8.51 5.96
C LEU A 164 -0.43 -8.15 4.64
N ALA A 165 -0.34 -9.12 3.72
CA ALA A 165 0.26 -8.96 2.40
C ALA A 165 -0.38 -7.82 1.59
N LEU A 166 -1.72 -7.81 1.49
CA LEU A 166 -2.44 -6.77 0.75
C LEU A 166 -2.26 -5.39 1.40
N SER A 167 -2.29 -5.32 2.73
CA SER A 167 -2.04 -4.07 3.47
C SER A 167 -0.64 -3.52 3.17
N GLN A 168 0.39 -4.37 3.19
CA GLN A 168 1.75 -3.95 2.87
C GLN A 168 1.87 -3.49 1.41
N ALA A 169 1.30 -4.26 0.46
CA ALA A 169 1.32 -3.93 -0.96
C ALA A 169 0.68 -2.55 -1.25
N VAL A 170 -0.48 -2.27 -0.66
CA VAL A 170 -1.16 -0.97 -0.79
C VAL A 170 -0.36 0.17 -0.17
N GLN A 171 0.29 -0.07 0.98
CA GLN A 171 1.07 0.97 1.65
C GLN A 171 2.41 1.27 0.98
N VAL A 172 2.95 0.39 0.12
CA VAL A 172 4.21 0.63 -0.60
C VAL A 172 4.03 1.18 -2.02
N ILE A 173 2.85 1.04 -2.63
CA ILE A 173 2.66 1.40 -4.06
C ILE A 173 2.68 2.91 -4.31
N LEU A 174 2.40 3.72 -3.29
CA LEU A 174 2.48 5.18 -3.30
C LEU A 174 3.11 5.65 -1.99
N LEU A 175 3.73 6.83 -2.03
CA LEU A 175 4.13 7.53 -0.84
C LEU A 175 2.90 8.26 -0.28
N TRP A 176 2.26 7.61 0.69
CA TRP A 176 1.15 8.17 1.46
C TRP A 176 1.64 9.17 2.50
N GLY A 177 0.78 10.10 2.89
CA GLY A 177 0.99 10.92 4.08
C GLY A 177 1.00 10.04 5.34
N GLU A 178 1.74 10.46 6.36
CA GLU A 178 1.91 9.68 7.62
C GLU A 178 0.57 9.37 8.31
N GLN A 179 -0.44 10.22 8.11
CA GLN A 179 -1.77 10.09 8.71
C GLN A 179 -2.82 9.50 7.76
N ALA A 180 -2.45 9.13 6.53
CA ALA A 180 -3.38 8.74 5.47
C ALA A 180 -4.35 7.61 5.89
N PHE A 181 -3.86 6.68 6.71
CA PHE A 181 -4.63 5.51 7.17
C PHE A 181 -4.76 5.42 8.70
N ALA A 182 -4.47 6.50 9.42
CA ALA A 182 -4.56 6.51 10.88
C ALA A 182 -6.01 6.38 11.38
N GLY A 183 -6.96 7.00 10.67
CA GLY A 183 -8.39 6.93 11.02
C GLY A 183 -9.16 5.80 10.33
N ALA A 184 -8.68 5.32 9.18
CA ALA A 184 -9.33 4.25 8.42
C ALA A 184 -8.30 3.41 7.67
N SER A 185 -8.41 2.08 7.81
CA SER A 185 -7.60 1.13 7.05
C SER A 185 -7.85 1.29 5.54
N PRO A 186 -6.83 1.14 4.67
CA PRO A 186 -7.02 1.07 3.22
C PRO A 186 -7.80 -0.17 2.79
N LEU A 187 -8.00 -1.14 3.70
CA LEU A 187 -8.77 -2.36 3.46
C LEU A 187 -10.15 -2.27 4.14
N ALA A 188 -11.09 -3.03 3.60
CA ALA A 188 -12.40 -3.27 4.17
C ALA A 188 -12.67 -4.78 4.24
N MET A 189 -13.58 -5.21 5.11
CA MET A 189 -14.01 -6.60 5.17
C MET A 189 -15.20 -6.82 4.22
N ALA A 190 -15.07 -7.75 3.30
CA ALA A 190 -16.14 -8.19 2.41
C ALA A 190 -16.25 -9.72 2.47
N GLY A 191 -17.41 -10.22 2.92
CA GLY A 191 -17.62 -11.67 3.05
C GLY A 191 -16.62 -12.38 3.97
N GLY A 192 -16.10 -11.68 5.00
CA GLY A 192 -15.09 -12.22 5.91
C GLY A 192 -13.65 -12.18 5.38
N VAL A 193 -13.42 -11.63 4.19
CA VAL A 193 -12.09 -11.46 3.58
C VAL A 193 -11.74 -9.98 3.51
N ALA A 194 -10.47 -9.63 3.81
CA ALA A 194 -9.99 -8.28 3.63
C ALA A 194 -9.82 -7.98 2.13
N VAL A 195 -10.43 -6.91 1.66
CA VAL A 195 -10.35 -6.43 0.28
C VAL A 195 -9.90 -4.98 0.25
N LEU A 196 -9.25 -4.56 -0.83
CA LEU A 196 -8.88 -3.17 -1.03
C LEU A 196 -10.15 -2.32 -1.19
N ARG A 197 -10.22 -1.23 -0.43
CA ARG A 197 -11.31 -0.25 -0.55
C ARG A 197 -11.38 0.30 -1.99
N PRO A 198 -12.56 0.29 -2.64
CA PRO A 198 -12.70 0.77 -4.02
C PRO A 198 -12.18 2.18 -4.25
N GLU A 199 -12.38 3.08 -3.29
CA GLU A 199 -11.88 4.45 -3.30
C GLU A 199 -10.34 4.51 -3.33
N ILE A 200 -9.66 3.68 -2.54
CA ILE A 200 -8.19 3.63 -2.51
C ILE A 200 -7.66 3.01 -3.79
N ALA A 201 -8.32 1.96 -4.30
CA ALA A 201 -8.00 1.39 -5.60
C ALA A 201 -8.09 2.42 -6.74
N ALA A 202 -9.11 3.29 -6.70
CA ALA A 202 -9.27 4.37 -7.67
C ALA A 202 -8.18 5.45 -7.53
N VAL A 203 -7.78 5.82 -6.31
CA VAL A 203 -6.64 6.73 -6.08
C VAL A 203 -5.35 6.14 -6.65
N ILE A 204 -5.07 4.86 -6.39
CA ILE A 204 -3.87 4.17 -6.90
C ILE A 204 -3.86 4.23 -8.43
N ARG A 205 -4.94 3.83 -9.11
CA ARG A 205 -5.06 3.92 -10.57
C ARG A 205 -4.84 5.33 -11.09
N ALA A 206 -5.52 6.32 -10.49
CA ALA A 206 -5.43 7.71 -10.91
C ALA A 206 -3.99 8.23 -10.78
N ALA A 207 -3.30 7.91 -9.68
CA ALA A 207 -1.95 8.35 -9.41
C ALA A 207 -0.93 7.82 -10.42
N TYR A 208 -1.19 6.68 -11.06
CA TYR A 208 -0.33 6.09 -12.10
C TYR A 208 -0.70 6.48 -13.53
N ALA A 209 -1.71 7.35 -13.72
CA ALA A 209 -2.05 7.86 -15.05
C ALA A 209 -0.81 8.50 -15.73
N PRO A 210 -0.49 8.18 -17.01
CA PRO A 210 0.73 8.64 -17.68
C PRO A 210 0.87 10.18 -17.77
N VAL A 211 -0.26 10.89 -17.81
CA VAL A 211 -0.32 12.35 -17.89
C VAL A 211 -0.07 13.08 -16.56
N LEU A 212 0.00 12.35 -15.45
CA LEU A 212 0.36 12.90 -14.14
C LEU A 212 1.85 12.70 -13.88
N PRO A 213 2.50 13.66 -13.21
CA PRO A 213 3.89 13.53 -12.83
C PRO A 213 4.08 12.37 -11.85
N ALA A 214 5.27 11.78 -11.82
CA ALA A 214 5.60 10.76 -10.83
C ALA A 214 5.67 11.30 -9.39
N VAL A 215 5.83 12.62 -9.25
CA VAL A 215 5.92 13.33 -7.97
C VAL A 215 5.13 14.63 -8.07
N ALA A 216 4.31 14.90 -7.07
CA ALA A 216 3.58 16.16 -6.94
C ALA A 216 3.72 16.72 -5.53
N ARG A 217 4.01 18.02 -5.44
CA ARG A 217 4.15 18.77 -4.17
C ARG A 217 3.09 19.84 -3.96
N ASP A 218 2.25 20.05 -4.98
CA ASP A 218 1.15 21.01 -4.93
C ASP A 218 -0.18 20.27 -4.75
N ALA A 219 -1.00 20.75 -3.82
CA ALA A 219 -2.25 20.11 -3.44
C ALA A 219 -3.30 20.08 -4.57
N SER A 220 -3.19 20.95 -5.59
CA SER A 220 -4.04 20.88 -6.80
C SER A 220 -3.90 19.53 -7.54
N HIS A 221 -2.85 18.77 -7.27
CA HIS A 221 -2.73 17.38 -7.73
C HIS A 221 -3.90 16.51 -7.25
N ALA A 222 -4.40 16.70 -6.03
CA ALA A 222 -5.54 15.95 -5.51
C ALA A 222 -6.83 16.17 -6.32
N LEU A 223 -7.05 17.39 -6.83
CA LEU A 223 -8.16 17.68 -7.76
C LEU A 223 -8.01 16.88 -9.06
N ARG A 224 -6.78 16.78 -9.59
CA ARG A 224 -6.48 16.00 -10.81
C ARG A 224 -6.68 14.51 -10.59
N LEU A 225 -6.37 13.99 -9.40
CA LEU A 225 -6.64 12.60 -9.02
C LEU A 225 -8.14 12.34 -8.90
N ALA A 226 -8.87 13.14 -8.13
CA ALA A 226 -10.31 13.00 -7.95
C ALA A 226 -11.07 13.03 -9.29
N ALA A 227 -10.70 13.93 -10.20
CA ALA A 227 -11.28 14.00 -11.53
C ALA A 227 -11.05 12.74 -12.41
N ARG A 228 -10.02 11.94 -12.11
CA ARG A 228 -9.69 10.67 -12.80
C ARG A 228 -10.27 9.44 -12.11
N MET A 229 -10.76 9.59 -10.89
CA MET A 229 -11.44 8.52 -10.15
C MET A 229 -12.90 8.39 -10.60
N ALA A 230 -13.46 9.44 -11.21
CA ALA A 230 -14.77 9.41 -11.84
C ALA A 230 -14.77 8.44 -13.05
N PRO A 231 -15.87 7.69 -13.26
CA PRO A 231 -15.99 6.71 -14.34
C PRO A 231 -15.90 7.31 -15.75
#